data_AF-A0A1F5HN87-F1
#
_entry.id   AF-A0A1F5HN87-F1
#
_cell.length_a   1.000
_cell.length_b   1.000
_cell.length_c   1.000
_cell.angle_alpha   90.00
_cell.angle_beta   90.00
_cell.angle_gamma   90.00
#
_symmetry.space_group_name_H-M   'P 1'
#
loop_
_entity.id
_entity.type
_entity.pdbx_description
1 polymer ?
#
loop_
_entity_poly.entity_id
_entity_poly.type
_entity_poly.pdbx_seq_one_letter_code
_entity_poly.pdbx_strand_id
1 'polypeptide(L)'
;MNFWRLAGIFLFFSAIFLFAQTKVFAQGEFTSDYKVNYAIEPSGRTNVVQEITLKNNTPNFYADKFELKIGSTKVDNVKAQDASGPMTTNVSFDNNVTTISVKFNQRVIGLGKTLPWKLFYSSSELVTKSGQIWEISIPKIAKNPDIGIYQVQVFAPITFGPVAASVPTPKLTSRQGENQIFEFEKDQLLNLGISMLLGEKQIFQFTLSYYLDNNNLTARTKEITLPPDNNYQKIVISSINPAPINVRVDSEGNFLAQYKLSPREQTSIVVSGYVEVFTRPFRNTTPKLSSEDRKRYIQPQRYWETDSAIIKDKANELAGPKEIYDFVSNYLSYSQERLNTANIERKGALAAFNDPKDSVCMEFTDLFITLARAKGIPAREVVGYAYSQNERLRPLSFTAQGDLLHAWPQFWDDKLGWIQVDPTWGSTSGGLDYFDKMDFNHITLVQRGASSTTPFPAGSFKKPSQLNKKDVIVSFAQDLPNITNAPQLSLITPEKIIAGIPVKILAQIKNIGSTSIISGMLILESNALAGNKSQITEVGILPPFSKKEFSYNFQTKSSFSKVFDVILLSFADAQISKPITITPLYFLIASKLFLISLVFALLIIIVGLVLYKKLHQTKVPKTKDLL
;
A
#
# COMPACT_ATOMS: atom_id res chain seq x y z
N MET A 1 27.86 78.29 3.66
CA MET A 1 27.80 77.15 4.60
C MET A 1 26.78 77.51 5.67
N ASN A 2 25.58 76.94 5.80
CA ASN A 2 25.24 75.52 5.68
C ASN A 2 23.71 75.29 5.59
N PHE A 3 23.03 75.86 4.59
CA PHE A 3 21.64 75.47 4.29
C PHE A 3 21.54 73.96 3.98
N TRP A 4 22.59 73.41 3.37
CA TRP A 4 22.76 71.97 3.13
C TRP A 4 22.99 71.12 4.39
N ARG A 5 23.52 71.66 5.51
CA ARG A 5 23.62 70.87 6.76
C ARG A 5 22.29 70.81 7.51
N LEU A 6 21.48 71.87 7.45
CA LEU A 6 20.14 71.87 8.06
C LEU A 6 19.17 70.96 7.29
N ALA A 7 19.24 70.98 5.95
CA ALA A 7 18.47 70.04 5.11
C ALA A 7 18.94 68.57 5.32
N GLY A 8 20.25 68.35 5.49
CA GLY A 8 20.80 67.02 5.79
C GLY A 8 20.38 66.48 7.16
N ILE A 9 20.32 67.33 8.20
CA ILE A 9 19.86 66.92 9.54
C ILE A 9 18.34 66.62 9.53
N PHE A 10 17.54 67.38 8.77
CA PHE A 10 16.10 67.15 8.65
C PHE A 10 15.78 65.88 7.83
N LEU A 11 16.55 65.60 6.77
CA LEU A 11 16.47 64.35 6.00
C LEU A 11 16.98 63.13 6.80
N PHE A 12 17.97 63.30 7.67
CA PHE A 12 18.47 62.23 8.54
C PHE A 12 17.49 61.91 9.68
N PHE A 13 16.84 62.92 10.28
CA PHE A 13 15.79 62.70 11.29
C PHE A 13 14.49 62.14 10.69
N SER A 14 14.12 62.52 9.47
CA SER A 14 12.95 61.92 8.78
C SER A 14 13.22 60.50 8.28
N ALA A 15 14.46 60.17 7.89
CA ALA A 15 14.85 58.80 7.59
C ALA A 15 14.83 57.89 8.84
N ILE A 16 15.26 58.38 10.01
CA ILE A 16 15.18 57.60 11.27
C ILE A 16 13.73 57.35 11.71
N PHE A 17 12.80 58.28 11.45
CA PHE A 17 11.37 58.08 11.75
C PHE A 17 10.67 57.12 10.78
N LEU A 18 11.18 56.93 9.56
CA LEU A 18 10.65 55.95 8.60
C LEU A 18 11.12 54.51 8.89
N PHE A 19 12.20 54.32 9.66
CA PHE A 19 12.68 53.01 10.10
C PHE A 19 12.19 52.58 11.50
N ALA A 20 11.46 53.45 12.20
CA ALA A 20 10.84 53.15 13.50
C ALA A 20 9.34 52.83 13.38
N GLN A 21 8.93 52.06 12.37
CA GLN A 21 7.62 51.41 12.43
C GLN A 21 7.72 50.17 13.32
N THR A 22 7.63 50.38 14.64
CA THR A 22 7.26 49.28 15.53
C THR A 22 5.90 48.78 15.08
N LYS A 23 5.81 47.53 14.62
CA LYS A 23 4.53 46.85 14.43
C LYS A 23 3.84 46.81 15.80
N VAL A 24 2.99 47.79 16.08
CA VAL A 24 2.09 47.75 17.24
C VAL A 24 1.03 46.70 16.90
N PHE A 25 1.25 45.47 17.34
CA PHE A 25 0.16 44.50 17.39
C PHE A 25 -0.81 45.02 18.45
N ALA A 26 -2.05 45.29 18.05
CA ALA A 26 -3.13 45.55 18.99
C ALA A 26 -3.25 44.31 19.89
N GLN A 27 -2.92 44.45 21.17
CA GLN A 27 -3.16 43.42 22.17
C GLN A 27 -4.68 43.34 22.38
N GLY A 28 -5.27 42.16 22.20
CA GLY A 28 -6.72 42.01 22.38
C GLY A 28 -7.16 42.34 23.81
N GLU A 29 -8.40 42.77 23.93
CA GLU A 29 -9.00 43.28 25.18
C GLU A 29 -8.99 42.23 26.30
N PHE A 30 -8.97 40.94 25.94
CA PHE A 30 -8.95 39.82 26.87
C PHE A 30 -8.00 38.74 26.37
N THR A 31 -7.34 38.04 27.29
CA THR A 31 -6.59 36.81 27.00
C THR A 31 -7.27 35.64 27.68
N SER A 32 -7.38 34.50 27.00
CA SER A 32 -8.02 33.30 27.56
C SER A 32 -7.03 32.15 27.68
N ASP A 33 -6.99 31.54 28.86
CA ASP A 33 -6.28 30.29 29.12
C ASP A 33 -7.27 29.12 29.15
N TYR A 34 -6.90 28.01 28.52
CA TYR A 34 -7.75 26.83 28.36
C TYR A 34 -7.03 25.56 28.84
N LYS A 35 -7.69 24.81 29.71
CA LYS A 35 -7.36 23.40 30.00
C LYS A 35 -8.57 22.56 29.65
N VAL A 36 -8.43 21.68 28.67
CA VAL A 36 -9.56 20.92 28.12
C VAL A 36 -9.32 19.42 28.29
N ASN A 37 -10.27 18.75 28.92
CA ASN A 37 -10.25 17.31 29.13
C ASN A 37 -11.35 16.67 28.28
N TYR A 38 -10.96 15.78 27.38
CA TYR A 38 -11.86 14.91 26.61
C TYR A 38 -11.83 13.52 27.23
N ALA A 39 -12.87 13.19 28.01
CA ALA A 39 -13.04 11.87 28.61
C ALA A 39 -13.91 11.00 27.70
N ILE A 40 -13.32 10.02 27.04
CA ILE A 40 -13.99 9.14 26.09
C ILE A 40 -14.44 7.87 26.81
N GLU A 41 -15.72 7.56 26.75
CA GLU A 41 -16.30 6.33 27.27
C GLU A 41 -16.05 5.15 26.32
N PRO A 42 -16.14 3.89 26.79
CA PRO A 42 -16.05 2.70 25.91
C PRO A 42 -17.08 2.68 24.76
N SER A 43 -18.17 3.43 24.89
CA SER A 43 -19.20 3.61 23.84
C SER A 43 -18.77 4.55 22.70
N GLY A 44 -17.70 5.33 22.89
CA GLY A 44 -17.30 6.45 22.02
C GLY A 44 -17.95 7.79 22.41
N ARG A 45 -18.91 7.80 23.34
CA ARG A 45 -19.44 9.06 23.86
C ARG A 45 -18.35 9.80 24.62
N THR A 46 -18.17 11.07 24.30
CA THR A 46 -17.10 11.91 24.85
C THR A 46 -17.70 12.98 25.75
N ASN A 47 -17.24 13.03 27.00
CA ASN A 47 -17.56 14.08 27.95
C ASN A 47 -16.40 15.08 27.98
N VAL A 48 -16.71 16.35 27.74
CA VAL A 48 -15.72 17.42 27.64
C VAL A 48 -15.85 18.38 28.81
N VAL A 49 -14.72 18.66 29.45
CA VAL A 49 -14.61 19.68 30.50
C VAL A 49 -13.58 20.70 30.05
N GLN A 50 -13.98 21.96 29.89
CA GLN A 50 -13.08 23.07 29.63
C GLN A 50 -12.98 23.94 30.87
N GLU A 51 -11.79 24.02 31.48
CA GLU A 51 -11.47 25.02 32.49
C GLU A 51 -10.89 26.24 31.79
N ILE A 52 -11.58 27.37 31.91
CA ILE A 52 -11.27 28.58 31.16
C ILE A 52 -10.97 29.70 32.16
N THR A 53 -9.86 30.39 31.96
CA THR A 53 -9.52 31.60 32.72
C THR A 53 -9.43 32.78 31.76
N LEU A 54 -10.40 33.69 31.86
CA LEU A 54 -10.42 34.92 31.09
C LEU A 54 -9.68 36.01 31.86
N LYS A 55 -8.60 36.54 31.30
CA LYS A 55 -7.83 37.66 31.84
C LYS A 55 -8.18 38.94 31.10
N ASN A 56 -8.53 39.99 31.83
CA ASN A 56 -8.80 41.30 31.28
C ASN A 56 -7.49 42.07 31.04
N ASN A 57 -7.23 42.49 29.81
CA ASN A 57 -6.05 43.27 29.44
C ASN A 57 -6.32 44.77 29.40
N THR A 58 -7.51 45.20 29.81
CA THR A 58 -7.92 46.61 29.81
C THR A 58 -8.40 47.05 31.19
N PRO A 59 -8.29 48.35 31.51
CA PRO A 59 -8.80 48.87 32.78
C PRO A 59 -10.32 49.06 32.80
N ASN A 60 -10.95 49.28 31.64
CA ASN A 60 -12.31 49.83 31.56
C ASN A 60 -13.36 48.92 30.91
N PHE A 61 -12.96 47.83 30.24
CA PHE A 61 -13.91 46.89 29.63
C PHE A 61 -14.16 45.70 30.55
N TYR A 62 -15.27 44.99 30.33
CA TYR A 62 -15.54 43.67 30.91
C TYR A 62 -16.27 42.82 29.87
N ALA A 63 -16.09 41.50 29.94
CA ALA A 63 -16.82 40.57 29.09
C ALA A 63 -18.18 40.24 29.73
N ASP A 64 -19.28 40.41 28.97
CA ASP A 64 -20.64 40.07 29.44
C ASP A 64 -21.03 38.62 29.10
N LYS A 65 -20.51 38.10 27.98
CA LYS A 65 -20.76 36.75 27.50
C LYS A 65 -19.53 36.14 26.83
N PHE A 66 -19.53 34.82 26.72
CA PHE A 66 -18.58 34.02 25.97
C PHE A 66 -19.31 33.23 24.88
N GLU A 67 -18.68 33.08 23.73
CA GLU A 67 -19.24 32.31 22.60
C GLU A 67 -18.18 31.34 22.08
N LEU A 68 -18.49 30.04 22.12
CA LEU A 68 -17.67 28.98 21.54
C LEU A 68 -18.36 28.42 20.31
N LYS A 69 -17.62 28.36 19.20
CA LYS A 69 -18.07 27.73 17.96
C LYS A 69 -17.30 26.44 17.73
N ILE A 70 -18.03 25.33 17.61
CA ILE A 70 -17.49 24.01 17.35
C ILE A 70 -17.99 23.57 15.98
N GLY A 71 -17.07 23.41 15.02
CA GLY A 71 -17.42 23.00 13.66
C GLY A 71 -17.63 21.49 13.57
N SER A 72 -18.63 21.07 12.78
CA SER A 72 -18.92 19.69 12.40
C SER A 72 -19.08 18.73 13.59
N THR A 73 -19.62 19.22 14.71
CA THR A 73 -19.86 18.40 15.90
C THR A 73 -21.07 18.91 16.64
N LYS A 74 -22.10 18.09 16.75
CA LYS A 74 -23.24 18.32 17.63
C LYS A 74 -22.87 18.01 19.07
N VAL A 75 -23.33 18.84 20.00
CA VAL A 75 -23.14 18.67 21.43
C VAL A 75 -24.47 18.62 22.18
N ASP A 76 -24.44 17.98 23.34
CA ASP A 76 -25.56 17.90 24.27
C ASP A 76 -25.07 18.10 25.72
N ASN A 77 -26.01 18.14 26.68
CA ASN A 77 -25.73 18.29 28.11
C ASN A 77 -24.83 19.48 28.48
N VAL A 78 -24.98 20.60 27.75
CA VAL A 78 -24.17 21.79 27.97
C VAL A 78 -24.51 22.43 29.32
N LYS A 79 -23.49 22.66 30.14
CA LYS A 79 -23.58 23.34 31.44
C LYS A 79 -22.35 24.22 31.63
N ALA A 80 -22.52 25.36 32.30
CA ALA A 80 -21.39 26.20 32.69
C ALA A 80 -21.55 26.61 34.16
N GLN A 81 -20.42 26.79 34.85
CA GLN A 81 -20.41 27.24 36.24
C GLN A 81 -19.14 28.06 36.54
N ASP A 82 -19.26 29.01 37.46
CA ASP A 82 -18.15 29.71 38.07
C ASP A 82 -18.19 29.55 39.60
N ALA A 83 -17.38 30.30 40.33
CA ALA A 83 -17.35 30.25 41.80
C ALA A 83 -18.68 30.70 42.46
N SER A 84 -19.57 31.40 41.73
CA SER A 84 -20.87 31.85 42.22
C SER A 84 -21.99 30.83 41.98
N GLY A 85 -21.73 29.81 41.16
CA GLY A 85 -22.69 28.76 40.83
C GLY A 85 -22.94 28.60 39.32
N PRO A 86 -24.07 27.98 38.93
CA PRO A 86 -24.41 27.73 37.54
C PRO A 86 -24.57 29.02 36.74
N MET A 87 -24.20 28.98 35.46
CA MET A 87 -24.31 30.08 34.51
C MET A 87 -25.36 29.77 33.45
N THR A 88 -25.97 30.80 32.85
CA THR A 88 -26.94 30.60 31.76
C THR A 88 -26.22 30.24 30.46
N THR A 89 -26.57 29.11 29.86
CA THR A 89 -26.05 28.64 28.57
C THR A 89 -27.15 28.57 27.52
N ASN A 90 -26.85 28.99 26.29
CA ASN A 90 -27.70 28.80 25.12
C ASN A 90 -26.89 28.08 24.03
N VAL A 91 -27.50 27.09 23.38
CA VAL A 91 -26.86 26.22 22.40
C VAL A 91 -27.70 26.19 21.14
N SER A 92 -27.10 26.49 20.01
CA SER A 92 -27.69 26.28 18.69
C SER A 92 -26.78 25.42 17.82
N PHE A 93 -27.37 24.76 16.83
CA PHE A 93 -26.64 24.01 15.81
C PHE A 93 -27.18 24.41 14.44
N ASP A 94 -26.43 25.24 13.73
CA ASP A 94 -26.80 25.78 12.42
C ASP A 94 -25.59 25.67 11.47
N ASN A 95 -25.85 25.38 10.18
CA ASN A 95 -24.82 25.27 9.15
C ASN A 95 -23.63 24.38 9.55
N ASN A 96 -23.91 23.26 10.23
CA ASN A 96 -22.90 22.32 10.71
C ASN A 96 -21.91 22.93 11.73
N VAL A 97 -22.34 23.94 12.48
CA VAL A 97 -21.58 24.56 13.57
C VAL A 97 -22.45 24.61 14.81
N THR A 98 -21.97 24.03 15.91
CA THR A 98 -22.53 24.26 17.23
C THR A 98 -22.02 25.58 17.76
N THR A 99 -22.94 26.46 18.20
CA THR A 99 -22.60 27.69 18.92
C THR A 99 -23.08 27.57 20.36
N ILE A 100 -22.15 27.63 21.32
CA ILE A 100 -22.43 27.67 22.75
C ILE A 100 -22.20 29.10 23.24
N SER A 101 -23.27 29.76 23.67
CA SER A 101 -23.22 31.07 24.33
C SER A 101 -23.36 30.91 25.84
N VAL A 102 -22.45 31.51 26.61
CA VAL A 102 -22.47 31.49 28.08
C VAL A 102 -22.51 32.92 28.59
N LYS A 103 -23.49 33.24 29.45
CA LYS A 103 -23.58 34.55 30.11
C LYS A 103 -22.84 34.52 31.45
N PHE A 104 -21.95 35.47 31.68
CA PHE A 104 -21.17 35.53 32.93
C PHE A 104 -22.04 35.98 34.12
N ASN A 105 -21.85 35.36 35.29
CA ASN A 105 -22.56 35.75 36.53
C ASN A 105 -21.98 37.04 37.12
N GLN A 106 -20.71 37.32 36.85
CA GLN A 106 -19.97 38.45 37.42
C GLN A 106 -19.33 39.31 36.32
N ARG A 107 -19.26 40.62 36.57
CA ARG A 107 -18.53 41.57 35.73
C ARG A 107 -17.15 41.82 36.34
N VAL A 108 -16.10 41.37 35.65
CA VAL A 108 -14.73 41.51 36.12
C VAL A 108 -14.05 42.66 35.37
N ILE A 109 -13.97 43.82 36.04
CA ILE A 109 -13.38 45.06 35.51
C ILE A 109 -11.98 45.24 36.14
N GLY A 110 -11.03 45.70 35.32
CA GLY A 110 -9.70 46.11 35.78
C GLY A 110 -8.57 45.30 35.16
N LEU A 111 -7.48 46.00 34.87
CA LEU A 111 -6.30 45.44 34.22
C LEU A 111 -5.72 44.27 35.02
N GLY A 112 -5.55 43.12 34.36
CA GLY A 112 -4.99 41.91 34.92
C GLY A 112 -5.94 41.08 35.79
N LYS A 113 -7.20 41.50 35.98
CA LYS A 113 -8.19 40.71 36.70
C LYS A 113 -8.62 39.48 35.90
N THR A 114 -8.92 38.38 36.59
CA THR A 114 -9.21 37.09 35.99
C THR A 114 -10.58 36.57 36.40
N LEU A 115 -11.25 35.89 35.46
CA LEU A 115 -12.50 35.17 35.68
C LEU A 115 -12.31 33.69 35.35
N PRO A 116 -12.08 32.82 36.35
CA PRO A 116 -12.04 31.37 36.16
C PRO A 116 -13.45 30.78 36.16
N TRP A 117 -13.73 29.90 35.19
CA TRP A 117 -15.02 29.23 35.05
C TRP A 117 -14.86 27.90 34.31
N LYS A 118 -15.89 27.05 34.33
CA LYS A 118 -15.90 25.73 33.68
C LYS A 118 -17.07 25.58 32.72
N LEU A 119 -16.80 24.98 31.57
CA LEU A 119 -17.79 24.54 30.59
C LEU A 119 -17.79 23.02 30.50
N PHE A 120 -18.98 22.44 30.52
CA PHE A 120 -19.22 21.00 30.39
C PHE A 120 -20.13 20.76 29.19
N TYR A 121 -19.82 19.76 28.38
CA TYR A 121 -20.71 19.26 27.33
C TYR A 121 -20.33 17.85 26.95
N SER A 122 -21.22 17.16 26.24
CA SER A 122 -20.94 15.83 25.71
C SER A 122 -21.17 15.79 24.19
N SER A 123 -20.50 14.87 23.51
CA SER A 123 -20.72 14.60 22.09
C SER A 123 -20.49 13.13 21.76
N SER A 124 -21.30 12.58 20.86
CA SER A 124 -21.11 11.25 20.26
C SER A 124 -20.44 11.32 18.88
N GLU A 125 -20.07 12.51 18.39
CA GLU A 125 -19.54 12.71 17.03
C GLU A 125 -18.03 12.94 17.00
N LEU A 126 -17.39 13.14 18.16
CA LEU A 126 -15.92 13.33 18.26
C LEU A 126 -15.13 12.02 18.11
N VAL A 127 -15.80 10.89 18.30
CA VAL A 127 -15.17 9.56 18.25
C VAL A 127 -16.07 8.65 17.43
N THR A 128 -15.48 7.93 16.49
CA THR A 128 -16.21 7.00 15.64
C THR A 128 -15.53 5.63 15.59
N LYS A 129 -16.34 4.58 15.64
CA LYS A 129 -15.86 3.20 15.51
C LYS A 129 -16.11 2.69 14.09
N SER A 130 -15.05 2.23 13.44
CA SER A 130 -15.09 1.57 12.13
C SER A 130 -14.48 0.19 12.27
N GLY A 131 -15.29 -0.86 12.24
CA GLY A 131 -14.81 -2.22 12.47
C GLY A 131 -14.09 -2.37 13.82
N GLN A 132 -12.77 -2.56 13.78
CA GLN A 132 -11.89 -2.73 14.93
C GLN A 132 -11.17 -1.45 15.33
N ILE A 133 -11.29 -0.40 14.52
CA ILE A 133 -10.55 0.86 14.68
C ILE A 133 -11.44 1.93 15.30
N TRP A 134 -10.86 2.67 16.24
CA TRP A 134 -11.43 3.87 16.80
C TRP A 134 -10.74 5.10 16.23
N GLU A 135 -11.52 6.00 15.66
CA GLU A 135 -11.05 7.29 15.15
C GLU A 135 -11.51 8.40 16.11
N ILE A 136 -10.56 9.17 16.64
CA ILE A 136 -10.82 10.36 17.45
C ILE A 136 -10.55 11.57 16.56
N SER A 137 -11.54 12.45 16.41
CA SER A 137 -11.46 13.67 15.62
C SER A 137 -11.95 14.86 16.46
N ILE A 138 -10.99 15.64 16.94
CA ILE A 138 -11.25 16.87 17.70
C ILE A 138 -10.93 18.05 16.78
N PRO A 139 -11.92 18.89 16.44
CA PRO A 139 -11.73 19.99 15.51
C PRO A 139 -10.76 21.02 16.08
N LYS A 140 -10.06 21.72 15.18
CA LYS A 140 -9.23 22.87 15.56
C LYS A 140 -10.09 23.98 16.17
N ILE A 141 -9.52 24.74 17.10
CA ILE A 141 -10.15 25.97 17.59
C ILE A 141 -10.02 27.07 16.52
N ALA A 142 -11.03 27.92 16.39
CA ALA A 142 -10.95 29.10 15.53
C ALA A 142 -9.76 29.99 15.96
N LYS A 143 -8.98 30.48 14.99
CA LYS A 143 -7.80 31.32 15.29
C LYS A 143 -8.22 32.52 16.13
N ASN A 144 -7.74 32.54 17.38
CA ASN A 144 -7.88 33.68 18.28
C ASN A 144 -6.46 34.10 18.71
N PRO A 145 -6.00 35.30 18.32
CA PRO A 145 -4.65 35.78 18.66
C PRO A 145 -4.43 35.93 20.17
N ASP A 146 -5.51 35.94 20.96
CA ASP A 146 -5.47 36.21 22.39
C ASP A 146 -5.55 34.95 23.27
N ILE A 147 -5.20 33.77 22.73
CA ILE A 147 -5.05 32.57 23.56
C ILE A 147 -3.71 32.66 24.30
N GLY A 148 -3.74 32.57 25.63
CA GLY A 148 -2.54 32.53 26.48
C GLY A 148 -1.97 31.12 26.53
N ILE A 149 -2.51 30.29 27.41
CA ILE A 149 -2.22 28.86 27.59
C ILE A 149 -3.32 28.03 26.90
N TYR A 150 -2.92 26.96 26.22
CA TYR A 150 -3.87 25.95 25.75
C TYR A 150 -3.30 24.55 25.98
N GLN A 151 -3.97 23.77 26.82
CA GLN A 151 -3.61 22.40 27.17
C GLN A 151 -4.82 21.50 26.91
N VAL A 152 -4.59 20.38 26.23
CA VAL A 152 -5.62 19.38 25.97
C VAL A 152 -5.16 18.02 26.47
N GLN A 153 -6.02 17.35 27.23
CA GLN A 153 -5.86 15.96 27.61
C GLN A 153 -6.97 15.12 26.99
N VAL A 154 -6.60 14.04 26.31
CA VAL A 154 -7.55 13.05 25.76
C VAL A 154 -7.39 11.75 26.55
N PHE A 155 -8.47 11.32 27.22
CA PHE A 155 -8.54 10.07 27.95
C PHE A 155 -9.31 9.07 27.09
N ALA A 156 -8.61 8.09 26.53
CA ALA A 156 -9.23 7.02 25.74
C ALA A 156 -9.14 5.68 26.50
N PRO A 157 -10.14 4.80 26.40
CA PRO A 157 -10.07 3.47 27.00
C PRO A 157 -8.90 2.65 26.42
N ILE A 158 -8.24 1.84 27.25
CA ILE A 158 -7.18 0.92 26.79
C ILE A 158 -7.75 -0.15 25.85
N THR A 159 -9.05 -0.46 25.97
CA THR A 159 -9.77 -1.40 25.08
C THR A 159 -9.87 -0.92 23.63
N PHE A 160 -9.56 0.36 23.35
CA PHE A 160 -9.48 0.87 21.97
C PHE A 160 -8.23 0.37 21.24
N GLY A 161 -7.29 -0.25 21.94
CA GLY A 161 -6.03 -0.72 21.40
C GLY A 161 -4.94 0.37 21.36
N PRO A 162 -3.78 0.06 20.78
CA PRO A 162 -2.66 0.99 20.71
C PRO A 162 -2.93 2.14 19.75
N VAL A 163 -2.22 3.26 19.93
CA VAL A 163 -2.23 4.36 18.96
C VAL A 163 -1.47 3.95 17.71
N ALA A 164 -2.21 3.77 16.62
CA ALA A 164 -1.63 3.52 15.30
C ALA A 164 -1.00 4.79 14.71
N ALA A 165 -1.73 5.90 14.82
CA ALA A 165 -1.30 7.20 14.34
C ALA A 165 -1.99 8.35 15.07
N SER A 166 -1.30 9.47 15.22
CA SER A 166 -1.81 10.69 15.85
C SER A 166 -1.22 11.92 15.19
N VAL A 167 -2.09 12.86 14.82
CA VAL A 167 -1.70 14.17 14.29
C VAL A 167 -2.46 15.25 15.08
N PRO A 168 -1.76 16.16 15.79
CA PRO A 168 -0.31 16.12 16.05
C PRO A 168 0.10 14.90 16.88
N THR A 169 1.40 14.65 17.01
CA THR A 169 1.94 13.65 17.95
C THR A 169 1.77 14.18 19.38
N PRO A 170 1.22 13.41 20.34
CA PRO A 170 1.08 13.86 21.72
C PRO A 170 2.44 14.17 22.33
N LYS A 171 2.52 15.24 23.14
CA LYS A 171 3.74 15.61 23.87
C LYS A 171 4.07 14.59 24.96
N LEU A 172 3.04 14.11 25.64
CA LEU A 172 3.13 13.05 26.63
C LEU A 172 2.06 12.00 26.38
N THR A 173 2.41 10.74 26.61
CA THR A 173 1.48 9.62 26.66
C THR A 173 1.68 8.89 27.97
N SER A 174 0.61 8.65 28.71
CA SER A 174 0.66 7.92 29.98
C SER A 174 -0.53 6.95 30.09
N ARG A 175 -0.52 6.11 31.12
CA ARG A 175 -1.62 5.20 31.44
C ARG A 175 -2.07 5.44 32.87
N GLN A 176 -3.38 5.48 33.07
CA GLN A 176 -3.98 5.64 34.39
C GLN A 176 -5.26 4.80 34.46
N GLY A 177 -5.25 3.76 35.30
CA GLY A 177 -6.37 2.84 35.42
C GLY A 177 -6.71 2.17 34.08
N GLU A 178 -7.96 2.30 33.64
CA GLU A 178 -8.47 1.73 32.38
C GLU A 178 -8.26 2.64 31.17
N ASN A 179 -7.60 3.79 31.34
CA ASN A 179 -7.42 4.80 30.30
C ASN A 179 -5.94 4.98 29.91
N GLN A 180 -5.75 5.26 28.63
CA GLN A 180 -4.54 5.87 28.07
C GLN A 180 -4.79 7.37 27.90
N ILE A 181 -3.81 8.18 28.31
CA ILE A 181 -3.92 9.65 28.36
C ILE A 181 -2.93 10.25 27.37
N PHE A 182 -3.41 11.20 26.56
CA PHE A 182 -2.62 11.92 25.58
C PHE A 182 -2.66 13.42 25.86
N GLU A 183 -1.49 14.04 26.00
CA GLU A 183 -1.39 15.46 26.30
C GLU A 183 -0.88 16.26 25.10
N PHE A 184 -1.52 17.39 24.84
CA PHE A 184 -1.22 18.30 23.76
C PHE A 184 -1.13 19.73 24.28
N GLU A 185 -0.27 20.53 23.65
CA GLU A 185 -0.05 21.92 24.00
C GLU A 185 -0.38 22.88 22.85
N LYS A 186 -0.53 24.16 23.20
CA LYS A 186 -0.87 25.26 22.32
C LYS A 186 -0.16 25.21 20.97
N ASP A 187 1.16 25.13 20.96
CA ASP A 187 1.95 25.24 19.72
C ASP A 187 1.61 24.13 18.70
N GLN A 188 1.14 22.97 19.18
CA GLN A 188 0.69 21.86 18.34
C GLN A 188 -0.73 22.07 17.78
N LEU A 189 -1.56 22.85 18.47
CA LEU A 189 -3.00 22.98 18.23
C LEU A 189 -3.40 24.33 17.61
N LEU A 190 -2.46 25.27 17.44
CA LEU A 190 -2.74 26.59 16.85
C LEU A 190 -3.26 26.52 15.41
N ASN A 191 -2.79 25.53 14.64
CA ASN A 191 -3.14 25.38 13.23
C ASN A 191 -3.80 24.03 12.89
N LEU A 192 -3.80 23.07 13.82
CA LEU A 192 -4.28 21.70 13.61
C LEU A 192 -5.32 21.30 14.66
N GLY A 193 -6.25 20.43 14.28
CA GLY A 193 -7.07 19.68 15.24
C GLY A 193 -6.33 18.43 15.70
N ILE A 194 -6.91 17.69 16.65
CA ILE A 194 -6.37 16.39 17.06
C ILE A 194 -7.09 15.30 16.27
N SER A 195 -6.34 14.49 15.54
CA SER A 195 -6.84 13.32 14.83
C SER A 195 -6.04 12.09 15.22
N MET A 196 -6.68 11.09 15.84
CA MET A 196 -6.03 9.86 16.31
C MET A 196 -6.71 8.62 15.74
N LEU A 197 -5.92 7.58 15.44
CA LEU A 197 -6.39 6.25 15.09
C LEU A 197 -5.87 5.27 16.15
N LEU A 198 -6.78 4.52 16.75
CA LEU A 198 -6.49 3.51 17.75
C LEU A 198 -6.97 2.14 17.28
N GLY A 199 -6.10 1.15 17.43
CA GLY A 199 -6.29 -0.22 16.95
C GLY A 199 -5.02 -0.78 16.31
N GLU A 200 -4.92 -2.10 16.23
CA GLU A 200 -3.72 -2.77 15.69
C GLU A 200 -3.79 -2.98 14.17
N LYS A 201 -4.96 -3.40 13.70
CA LYS A 201 -5.24 -3.79 12.32
C LYS A 201 -6.74 -3.72 12.06
N GLN A 202 -7.11 -3.71 10.79
CA GLN A 202 -8.50 -3.83 10.37
C GLN A 202 -8.66 -5.04 9.45
N ILE A 203 -9.67 -5.85 9.70
CA ILE A 203 -9.99 -7.01 8.87
C ILE A 203 -11.23 -6.69 8.04
N PHE A 204 -11.14 -6.99 6.75
CA PHE A 204 -12.26 -6.96 5.82
C PHE A 204 -12.44 -8.33 5.18
N GLN A 205 -13.68 -8.69 4.90
CA GLN A 205 -14.03 -9.75 3.97
C GLN A 205 -14.39 -9.13 2.62
N PHE A 206 -14.01 -9.80 1.53
CA PHE A 206 -14.32 -9.38 0.18
C PHE A 206 -14.89 -10.51 -0.66
N THR A 207 -15.73 -10.12 -1.63
CA THR A 207 -16.18 -10.95 -2.74
C THR A 207 -16.01 -10.15 -4.03
N LEU A 208 -15.24 -10.70 -4.96
CA LEU A 208 -14.89 -10.09 -6.23
C LEU A 208 -15.46 -10.93 -7.37
N SER A 209 -16.26 -10.31 -8.23
CA SER A 209 -16.79 -10.93 -9.44
C SER A 209 -16.02 -10.45 -10.66
N TYR A 210 -15.72 -11.39 -11.56
CA TYR A 210 -15.02 -11.11 -12.81
C TYR A 210 -15.74 -11.80 -13.96
N TYR A 211 -15.75 -11.16 -15.12
CA TYR A 211 -16.24 -11.71 -16.35
C TYR A 211 -15.12 -11.67 -17.40
N LEU A 212 -14.81 -12.84 -17.96
CA LEU A 212 -13.87 -12.99 -19.06
C LEU A 212 -14.59 -13.59 -20.26
N ASP A 213 -14.28 -13.07 -21.44
CA ASP A 213 -14.76 -13.60 -22.72
C ASP A 213 -13.57 -13.91 -23.65
N ASN A 214 -13.76 -14.76 -24.65
CA ASN A 214 -12.81 -14.92 -25.73
C ASN A 214 -13.51 -14.79 -27.07
N ASN A 215 -13.60 -13.56 -27.59
CA ASN A 215 -14.25 -13.30 -28.88
C ASN A 215 -13.44 -13.77 -30.10
N ASN A 216 -12.25 -14.36 -29.89
CA ASN A 216 -11.40 -14.89 -30.96
C ASN A 216 -11.80 -16.32 -31.36
N LEU A 217 -11.35 -16.74 -32.54
CA LEU A 217 -11.51 -18.11 -33.06
C LEU A 217 -10.47 -19.10 -32.52
N THR A 218 -9.47 -18.62 -31.77
CA THR A 218 -8.42 -19.44 -31.16
C THR A 218 -8.51 -19.35 -29.64
N ALA A 219 -8.08 -20.40 -28.94
CA ALA A 219 -7.96 -20.34 -27.48
C ALA A 219 -6.99 -19.21 -27.05
N ARG A 220 -7.29 -18.55 -25.95
CA ARG A 220 -6.49 -17.46 -25.38
C ARG A 220 -6.35 -17.62 -23.89
N THR A 221 -5.17 -17.28 -23.36
CA THR A 221 -4.98 -17.11 -21.92
C THR A 221 -5.33 -15.66 -21.56
N LYS A 222 -6.23 -15.47 -20.61
CA LYS A 222 -6.55 -14.18 -20.00
C LYS A 222 -6.17 -14.19 -18.53
N GLU A 223 -5.99 -13.01 -17.97
CA GLU A 223 -5.60 -12.83 -16.57
C GLU A 223 -6.59 -11.90 -15.86
N ILE A 224 -6.87 -12.20 -14.59
CA ILE A 224 -7.54 -11.28 -13.66
C ILE A 224 -6.59 -10.93 -12.53
N THR A 225 -6.73 -9.73 -11.99
CA THR A 225 -5.94 -9.27 -10.85
C THR A 225 -6.67 -9.59 -9.55
N LEU A 226 -5.98 -10.26 -8.64
CA LEU A 226 -6.41 -10.50 -7.27
C LEU A 226 -5.74 -9.49 -6.32
N PRO A 227 -6.37 -9.16 -5.17
CA PRO A 227 -5.72 -8.36 -4.13
C PRO A 227 -4.36 -8.97 -3.75
N PRO A 228 -3.25 -8.21 -3.83
CA PRO A 228 -1.94 -8.72 -3.53
C PRO A 228 -1.60 -8.66 -2.05
N ASP A 229 -0.62 -9.46 -1.63
CA ASP A 229 0.12 -9.21 -0.40
C ASP A 229 1.10 -8.05 -0.60
N ASN A 230 1.16 -7.11 0.35
CA ASN A 230 2.19 -6.08 0.38
C ASN A 230 2.62 -5.76 1.83
N ASN A 231 3.39 -4.68 2.01
CA ASN A 231 3.89 -4.27 3.32
C ASN A 231 2.79 -3.79 4.30
N TYR A 232 1.62 -3.41 3.79
CA TYR A 232 0.50 -2.81 4.53
C TYR A 232 -0.75 -3.68 4.57
N GLN A 233 -0.81 -4.75 3.80
CA GLN A 233 -1.94 -5.66 3.83
C GLN A 233 -1.52 -7.11 3.65
N LYS A 234 -2.26 -8.02 4.28
CA LYS A 234 -2.15 -9.47 4.14
C LYS A 234 -3.45 -10.06 3.63
N ILE A 235 -3.38 -10.92 2.62
CA ILE A 235 -4.57 -11.55 2.03
C ILE A 235 -4.73 -13.01 2.47
N VAL A 236 -5.98 -13.44 2.60
CA VAL A 236 -6.39 -14.84 2.78
C VAL A 236 -7.44 -15.15 1.72
N ILE A 237 -7.13 -16.08 0.81
CA ILE A 237 -8.08 -16.50 -0.22
C ILE A 237 -8.86 -17.71 0.29
N SER A 238 -10.16 -17.55 0.46
CA SER A 238 -11.06 -18.63 0.88
C SER A 238 -11.44 -19.51 -0.32
N SER A 239 -11.77 -18.90 -1.46
CA SER A 239 -12.13 -19.63 -2.66
C SER A 239 -11.92 -18.80 -3.93
N ILE A 240 -11.65 -19.52 -5.03
CA ILE A 240 -11.68 -18.99 -6.41
C ILE A 240 -12.45 -20.00 -7.25
N ASN A 241 -13.58 -19.58 -7.82
CA ASN A 241 -14.42 -20.46 -8.64
C ASN A 241 -14.80 -19.80 -9.98
N PRO A 242 -14.48 -20.41 -11.13
CA PRO A 242 -13.65 -21.61 -11.29
C PRO A 242 -12.19 -21.37 -10.89
N ALA A 243 -11.49 -22.44 -10.50
CA ALA A 243 -10.09 -22.36 -10.11
C ALA A 243 -9.19 -21.94 -11.29
N PRO A 244 -8.18 -21.09 -11.07
CA PRO A 244 -7.25 -20.68 -12.12
C PRO A 244 -6.25 -21.80 -12.45
N ILE A 245 -5.63 -21.71 -13.62
CA ILE A 245 -4.54 -22.60 -14.03
C ILE A 245 -3.29 -22.34 -13.18
N ASN A 246 -3.05 -21.07 -12.88
CA ASN A 246 -1.95 -20.60 -12.07
C ASN A 246 -2.28 -19.19 -11.56
N VAL A 247 -1.68 -18.81 -10.43
CA VAL A 247 -1.60 -17.42 -9.99
C VAL A 247 -0.13 -17.02 -10.01
N ARG A 248 0.24 -16.08 -10.88
CA ARG A 248 1.62 -15.57 -10.94
C ARG A 248 1.72 -14.22 -10.24
N VAL A 249 2.94 -13.86 -9.85
CA VAL A 249 3.26 -12.54 -9.31
C VAL A 249 3.98 -11.74 -10.40
N ASP A 250 3.54 -10.52 -10.68
CA ASP A 250 4.25 -9.62 -11.60
C ASP A 250 5.37 -8.81 -10.90
N SER A 251 6.06 -7.94 -11.64
CA SER A 251 7.16 -7.13 -11.10
C SER A 251 6.72 -6.08 -10.07
N GLU A 252 5.43 -5.73 -10.01
CA GLU A 252 4.88 -4.79 -9.04
C GLU A 252 4.35 -5.49 -7.78
N GLY A 253 4.37 -6.82 -7.77
CA GLY A 253 3.84 -7.65 -6.69
C GLY A 253 2.35 -7.98 -6.84
N ASN A 254 1.72 -7.71 -7.99
CA ASN A 254 0.32 -8.06 -8.21
C ASN A 254 0.12 -9.55 -8.41
N PHE A 255 -1.00 -10.07 -7.93
CA PHE A 255 -1.38 -11.46 -8.12
C PHE A 255 -2.28 -11.58 -9.35
N LEU A 256 -1.80 -12.31 -10.36
CA LEU A 256 -2.46 -12.45 -11.66
C LEU A 256 -2.89 -13.89 -11.86
N ALA A 257 -4.19 -14.13 -11.73
CA ALA A 257 -4.80 -15.45 -11.90
C ALA A 257 -5.08 -15.72 -13.38
N GLN A 258 -4.55 -16.82 -13.90
CA GLN A 258 -4.53 -17.16 -15.32
C GLN A 258 -5.63 -18.15 -15.68
N TYR A 259 -6.38 -17.85 -16.74
CA TYR A 259 -7.46 -18.67 -17.28
C TYR A 259 -7.26 -18.91 -18.76
N LYS A 260 -7.37 -20.16 -19.21
CA LYS A 260 -7.36 -20.50 -20.64
C LYS A 260 -8.80 -20.61 -21.10
N LEU A 261 -9.21 -19.72 -21.99
CA LEU A 261 -10.53 -19.70 -22.58
C LEU A 261 -10.46 -20.32 -23.98
N SER A 262 -11.34 -21.27 -24.25
CA SER A 262 -11.59 -21.84 -25.57
C SER A 262 -12.14 -20.75 -26.53
N PRO A 263 -12.14 -20.99 -27.86
CA PRO A 263 -12.76 -20.08 -28.80
C PRO A 263 -14.21 -19.78 -28.41
N ARG A 264 -14.60 -18.50 -28.41
CA ARG A 264 -15.95 -18.02 -28.04
C ARG A 264 -16.41 -18.34 -26.61
N GLU A 265 -15.54 -18.87 -25.77
CA GLU A 265 -15.87 -19.17 -24.37
C GLU A 265 -16.07 -17.87 -23.57
N GLN A 266 -17.04 -17.91 -22.67
CA GLN A 266 -17.29 -16.86 -21.68
C GLN A 266 -17.32 -17.52 -20.31
N THR A 267 -16.69 -16.90 -19.33
CA THR A 267 -16.62 -17.42 -17.97
C THR A 267 -16.80 -16.31 -16.95
N SER A 268 -17.53 -16.64 -15.88
CA SER A 268 -17.68 -15.79 -14.72
C SER A 268 -16.89 -16.40 -13.58
N ILE A 269 -16.07 -15.60 -12.92
CA ILE A 269 -15.21 -16.00 -11.82
C ILE A 269 -15.62 -15.25 -10.57
N VAL A 270 -15.77 -15.97 -9.47
CA VAL A 270 -16.02 -15.40 -8.14
C VAL A 270 -14.86 -15.76 -7.23
N VAL A 271 -14.28 -14.73 -6.62
CA VAL A 271 -13.21 -14.85 -5.64
C VAL A 271 -13.73 -14.34 -4.30
N SER A 272 -13.60 -15.13 -3.25
CA SER A 272 -13.93 -14.70 -1.89
C SER A 272 -12.73 -14.86 -0.97
N GLY A 273 -12.54 -13.92 -0.06
CA GLY A 273 -11.40 -13.90 0.83
C GLY A 273 -11.47 -12.80 1.88
N TYR A 274 -10.36 -12.63 2.57
CA TYR A 274 -10.18 -11.65 3.63
C TYR A 274 -8.88 -10.87 3.40
N VAL A 275 -8.84 -9.65 3.93
CA VAL A 275 -7.65 -8.82 3.96
C VAL A 275 -7.49 -8.20 5.34
N GLU A 276 -6.30 -8.33 5.91
CA GLU A 276 -5.85 -7.58 7.07
C GLU A 276 -5.10 -6.34 6.58
N VAL A 277 -5.49 -5.15 7.04
CA VAL A 277 -4.88 -3.87 6.67
C VAL A 277 -4.19 -3.27 7.89
N PHE A 278 -3.04 -2.64 7.64
CA PHE A 278 -2.17 -2.02 8.64
C PHE A 278 -1.80 -0.59 8.20
N THR A 279 -1.64 0.32 9.16
CA THR A 279 -1.24 1.72 8.90
C THR A 279 0.26 1.89 8.67
N ARG A 280 1.07 0.93 9.12
CA ARG A 280 2.53 0.93 9.00
C ARG A 280 3.00 -0.35 8.35
N PRO A 281 4.16 -0.33 7.67
CA PRO A 281 4.79 -1.56 7.18
C PRO A 281 4.96 -2.57 8.32
N PHE A 282 4.28 -3.73 8.24
CA PHE A 282 4.39 -4.80 9.26
C PHE A 282 5.33 -5.93 8.83
N ARG A 283 5.72 -5.92 7.55
CA ARG A 283 6.66 -6.86 6.93
C ARG A 283 7.35 -6.19 5.75
N ASN A 284 8.42 -6.80 5.25
CA ASN A 284 9.07 -6.38 4.01
C ASN A 284 8.92 -7.46 2.94
N THR A 285 7.97 -7.27 2.02
CA THR A 285 7.75 -8.18 0.89
C THR A 285 8.38 -7.70 -0.41
N THR A 286 8.94 -6.49 -0.42
CA THR A 286 9.45 -5.88 -1.65
C THR A 286 10.98 -5.85 -1.62
N PRO A 287 11.67 -6.47 -2.59
CA PRO A 287 13.10 -6.35 -2.70
C PRO A 287 13.50 -4.90 -2.97
N LYS A 288 14.75 -4.53 -2.64
CA LYS A 288 15.27 -3.21 -2.99
C LYS A 288 15.22 -3.02 -4.51
N LEU A 289 14.81 -1.83 -4.95
CA LEU A 289 14.76 -1.51 -6.37
C LEU A 289 16.16 -1.56 -6.99
N SER A 290 16.29 -2.35 -8.06
CA SER A 290 17.49 -2.36 -8.90
C SER A 290 17.68 -1.03 -9.63
N SER A 291 18.87 -0.80 -10.19
CA SER A 291 19.15 0.39 -11.00
C SER A 291 18.23 0.45 -12.23
N GLU A 292 17.93 -0.72 -12.81
CA GLU A 292 17.04 -0.91 -13.94
C GLU A 292 15.60 -0.58 -13.57
N ASP A 293 15.13 -1.02 -12.39
CA ASP A 293 13.79 -0.69 -11.91
C ASP A 293 13.64 0.81 -11.70
N ARG A 294 14.61 1.46 -11.03
CA ARG A 294 14.58 2.92 -10.83
C ARG A 294 14.49 3.69 -12.14
N LYS A 295 15.29 3.30 -13.13
CA LYS A 295 15.24 3.89 -14.48
C LYS A 295 13.88 3.70 -15.13
N ARG A 296 13.26 2.53 -14.97
CA ARG A 296 11.93 2.22 -15.50
C ARG A 296 10.84 3.09 -14.86
N TYR A 297 10.88 3.27 -13.54
CA TYR A 297 9.89 4.07 -12.82
C TYR A 297 9.90 5.55 -13.22
N ILE A 298 11.04 6.13 -13.59
CA ILE A 298 11.08 7.58 -13.88
C ILE A 298 10.72 7.94 -15.34
N GLN A 299 10.47 6.95 -16.19
CA GLN A 299 10.13 7.20 -17.60
C GLN A 299 8.73 7.83 -17.76
N PRO A 300 8.55 8.69 -18.79
CA PRO A 300 7.26 9.27 -19.11
C PRO A 300 6.29 8.18 -19.59
N GLN A 301 5.01 8.34 -19.24
CA GLN A 301 3.93 7.45 -19.65
C GLN A 301 2.66 8.25 -19.97
N ARG A 302 1.65 7.59 -20.53
CA ARG A 302 0.41 8.22 -21.02
C ARG A 302 -0.25 9.17 -20.01
N TYR A 303 -0.26 8.81 -18.72
CA TYR A 303 -0.87 9.63 -17.65
C TYR A 303 0.16 10.21 -16.67
N TRP A 304 1.45 9.90 -16.90
CA TRP A 304 2.57 10.37 -16.09
C TRP A 304 3.59 11.06 -16.98
N GLU A 305 3.26 12.25 -17.46
CA GLU A 305 3.98 13.02 -18.47
C GLU A 305 5.24 13.71 -17.89
N THR A 306 6.20 12.91 -17.40
CA THR A 306 7.41 13.39 -16.71
C THR A 306 8.38 14.16 -17.61
N ASP A 307 8.18 14.11 -18.92
CA ASP A 307 8.99 14.79 -19.93
C ASP A 307 8.57 16.26 -20.15
N SER A 308 7.37 16.66 -19.71
CA SER A 308 6.84 18.01 -19.81
C SER A 308 7.72 19.05 -19.07
N ALA A 309 8.01 20.16 -19.74
CA ALA A 309 8.86 21.23 -19.20
C ALA A 309 8.27 21.86 -17.93
N ILE A 310 6.97 22.18 -17.94
CA ILE A 310 6.31 22.82 -16.79
C ILE A 310 6.27 21.92 -15.56
N ILE A 311 6.15 20.60 -15.77
CA ILE A 311 6.19 19.60 -14.70
C ILE A 311 7.60 19.49 -14.13
N LYS A 312 8.64 19.47 -14.97
CA LYS A 312 10.04 19.44 -14.54
C LYS A 312 10.40 20.69 -13.74
N ASP A 313 10.02 21.87 -14.24
CA ASP A 313 10.25 23.15 -13.57
C ASP A 313 9.62 23.12 -12.19
N LYS A 314 8.35 22.67 -12.10
CA LYS A 314 7.69 22.55 -10.80
C LYS A 314 8.33 21.52 -9.87
N ALA A 315 8.73 20.36 -10.38
CA ALA A 315 9.39 19.31 -9.59
C ALA A 315 10.76 19.77 -9.05
N ASN A 316 11.46 20.65 -9.76
CA ASN A 316 12.72 21.23 -9.31
C ASN A 316 12.54 22.18 -8.11
N GLU A 317 11.42 22.89 -8.02
CA GLU A 317 11.09 23.78 -6.89
C GLU A 317 10.78 23.03 -5.58
N LEU A 318 10.31 21.78 -5.66
CA LEU A 318 9.80 21.03 -4.51
C LEU A 318 10.88 20.09 -3.97
N ALA A 319 11.30 20.18 -2.71
CA ALA A 319 12.46 19.48 -2.16
C ALA A 319 12.30 17.95 -2.05
N GLY A 320 11.09 17.41 -1.89
CA GLY A 320 10.88 15.97 -1.73
C GLY A 320 9.40 15.57 -1.64
N PRO A 321 9.11 14.30 -1.29
CA PRO A 321 7.76 13.75 -1.31
C PRO A 321 6.73 14.55 -0.49
N LYS A 322 7.13 15.10 0.67
CA LYS A 322 6.24 15.89 1.53
C LYS A 322 5.79 17.19 0.86
N GLU A 323 6.73 17.94 0.28
CA GLU A 323 6.41 19.19 -0.43
C GLU A 323 5.63 18.92 -1.71
N ILE A 324 5.88 17.80 -2.39
CA ILE A 324 5.08 17.34 -3.53
C ILE A 324 3.64 17.05 -3.08
N TYR A 325 3.47 16.29 -2.00
CA TYR A 325 2.16 16.01 -1.42
C TYR A 325 1.43 17.31 -1.06
N ASP A 326 2.09 18.21 -0.33
CA ASP A 326 1.50 19.48 0.11
C ASP A 326 1.13 20.36 -1.09
N PHE A 327 1.97 20.41 -2.13
CA PHE A 327 1.65 21.11 -3.36
C PHE A 327 0.40 20.52 -4.01
N VAL A 328 0.36 19.21 -4.25
CA VAL A 328 -0.76 18.55 -4.94
C VAL A 328 -2.08 18.72 -4.17
N SER A 329 -2.08 18.47 -2.86
CA SER A 329 -3.27 18.58 -2.01
C SER A 329 -3.84 19.99 -1.94
N ASN A 330 -2.98 21.02 -2.04
CA ASN A 330 -3.42 22.42 -1.99
C ASN A 330 -3.69 23.02 -3.38
N TYR A 331 -3.04 22.51 -4.43
CA TYR A 331 -3.13 23.04 -5.79
C TYR A 331 -4.38 22.54 -6.52
N LEU A 332 -4.66 21.23 -6.42
CA LEU A 332 -5.82 20.63 -7.07
C LEU A 332 -7.08 20.81 -6.21
N SER A 333 -8.22 21.00 -6.87
CA SER A 333 -9.55 20.99 -6.26
C SER A 333 -10.34 19.81 -6.77
N TYR A 334 -11.02 19.14 -5.85
CA TYR A 334 -11.78 17.93 -6.15
C TYR A 334 -13.13 18.27 -6.82
N SER A 335 -13.37 17.73 -8.01
CA SER A 335 -14.58 17.95 -8.81
C SER A 335 -15.67 16.94 -8.47
N GLN A 336 -16.68 17.38 -7.73
CA GLN A 336 -17.86 16.55 -7.44
C GLN A 336 -18.74 16.35 -8.68
N GLU A 337 -18.73 17.31 -9.62
CA GLU A 337 -19.54 17.22 -10.84
C GLU A 337 -19.09 16.04 -11.72
N ARG A 338 -17.78 15.77 -11.79
CA ARG A 338 -17.26 14.61 -12.53
C ARG A 338 -17.75 13.28 -11.97
N LEU A 339 -18.05 13.18 -10.67
CA LEU A 339 -18.58 11.94 -10.08
C LEU A 339 -20.00 11.60 -10.54
N ASN A 340 -20.77 12.60 -10.96
CA ASN A 340 -22.13 12.42 -11.44
C ASN A 340 -22.19 11.97 -12.91
N THR A 341 -21.04 11.80 -13.56
CA THR A 341 -20.95 11.31 -14.93
C THR A 341 -20.93 9.78 -14.96
N ALA A 342 -21.56 9.19 -15.98
CA ALA A 342 -21.64 7.73 -16.12
C ALA A 342 -20.27 7.05 -16.34
N ASN A 343 -19.28 7.80 -16.83
CA ASN A 343 -17.93 7.32 -17.04
C ASN A 343 -16.93 8.47 -16.81
N ILE A 344 -16.01 8.26 -15.87
CA ILE A 344 -15.00 9.26 -15.52
C ILE A 344 -13.75 8.96 -16.36
N GLU A 345 -13.50 9.79 -17.36
CA GLU A 345 -12.26 9.72 -18.13
C GLU A 345 -11.08 10.19 -17.29
N ARG A 346 -9.99 9.41 -17.24
CA ARG A 346 -8.73 9.80 -16.61
C ARG A 346 -7.97 10.75 -17.52
N LYS A 347 -7.58 11.92 -17.01
CA LYS A 347 -6.93 12.98 -17.79
C LYS A 347 -5.41 12.92 -17.79
N GLY A 348 -4.79 12.39 -16.72
CA GLY A 348 -3.34 12.41 -16.53
C GLY A 348 -2.82 13.67 -15.82
N ALA A 349 -1.53 13.67 -15.49
CA ALA A 349 -0.91 14.67 -14.64
C ALA A 349 -0.81 16.04 -15.30
N LEU A 350 -0.41 16.09 -16.58
CA LEU A 350 -0.24 17.37 -17.28
C LEU A 350 -1.58 18.10 -17.47
N ALA A 351 -2.64 17.36 -17.80
CA ALA A 351 -3.98 17.92 -17.91
C ALA A 351 -4.49 18.43 -16.56
N ALA A 352 -4.29 17.67 -15.48
CA ALA A 352 -4.63 18.10 -14.11
C ALA A 352 -3.84 19.34 -13.67
N PHE A 353 -2.57 19.44 -14.06
CA PHE A 353 -1.74 20.60 -13.79
C PHE A 353 -2.28 21.86 -14.48
N ASN A 354 -2.74 21.73 -15.73
CA ASN A 354 -3.25 22.87 -16.51
C ASN A 354 -4.69 23.27 -16.11
N ASP A 355 -5.48 22.33 -15.59
CA ASP A 355 -6.84 22.56 -15.10
C ASP A 355 -7.03 22.01 -13.68
N PRO A 356 -6.51 22.71 -12.66
CA PRO A 356 -6.44 22.19 -11.30
C PRO A 356 -7.81 22.05 -10.63
N LYS A 357 -8.86 22.69 -11.17
CA LYS A 357 -10.18 22.71 -10.55
C LYS A 357 -11.06 21.51 -10.92
N ASP A 358 -10.64 20.74 -11.93
CA ASP A 358 -11.45 19.65 -12.46
C ASP A 358 -10.76 18.28 -12.32
N SER A 359 -10.35 17.96 -11.09
CA SER A 359 -9.58 16.75 -10.73
C SER A 359 -10.37 15.79 -9.86
N VAL A 360 -10.14 14.48 -10.03
CA VAL A 360 -10.59 13.42 -9.12
C VAL A 360 -9.39 12.60 -8.61
N CYS A 361 -9.59 11.55 -7.80
CA CYS A 361 -8.48 10.84 -7.13
C CYS A 361 -7.38 10.34 -8.09
N MET A 362 -7.74 10.03 -9.34
CA MET A 362 -6.78 9.64 -10.38
C MET A 362 -5.82 10.78 -10.71
N GLU A 363 -6.32 12.00 -10.93
CA GLU A 363 -5.48 13.16 -11.26
C GLU A 363 -4.61 13.62 -10.08
N PHE A 364 -5.12 13.53 -8.84
CA PHE A 364 -4.30 13.76 -7.63
C PHE A 364 -3.15 12.75 -7.56
N THR A 365 -3.43 11.47 -7.81
CA THR A 365 -2.43 10.40 -7.84
C THR A 365 -1.43 10.60 -8.97
N ASP A 366 -1.90 10.94 -10.16
CA ASP A 366 -1.09 11.16 -11.35
C ASP A 366 -0.13 12.33 -11.19
N LEU A 367 -0.62 13.46 -10.70
CA LEU A 367 0.22 14.64 -10.51
C LEU A 367 1.30 14.39 -9.46
N PHE A 368 0.95 13.73 -8.34
CA PHE A 368 1.95 13.34 -7.34
C PHE A 368 3.02 12.42 -7.94
N ILE A 369 2.63 11.35 -8.63
CA ILE A 369 3.55 10.38 -9.23
C ILE A 369 4.47 11.07 -10.24
N THR A 370 3.91 11.96 -11.07
CA THR A 370 4.65 12.61 -12.15
C THR A 370 5.68 13.59 -11.59
N LEU A 371 5.32 14.40 -10.59
CA LEU A 371 6.26 15.30 -9.91
C LEU A 371 7.36 14.52 -9.18
N ALA A 372 7.00 13.43 -8.48
CA ALA A 372 7.98 12.56 -7.81
C ALA A 372 8.96 11.94 -8.80
N ARG A 373 8.45 11.36 -9.90
CA ARG A 373 9.27 10.74 -10.95
C ARG A 373 10.15 11.76 -11.69
N ALA A 374 9.63 12.96 -11.97
CA ALA A 374 10.41 14.05 -12.55
C ALA A 374 11.57 14.50 -11.64
N LYS A 375 11.41 14.34 -10.32
CA LYS A 375 12.48 14.55 -9.32
C LYS A 375 13.41 13.33 -9.14
N GLY A 376 13.21 12.26 -9.89
CA GLY A 376 14.01 11.04 -9.80
C GLY A 376 13.58 10.09 -8.67
N ILE A 377 12.43 10.32 -8.04
CA ILE A 377 11.88 9.48 -6.97
C ILE A 377 10.94 8.44 -7.62
N PRO A 378 11.23 7.13 -7.52
CA PRO A 378 10.31 6.11 -7.99
C PRO A 378 8.95 6.23 -7.28
N ALA A 379 7.89 6.34 -8.06
CA ALA A 379 6.52 6.43 -7.56
C ALA A 379 5.58 5.58 -8.42
N ARG A 380 4.49 5.08 -7.84
CA ARG A 380 3.55 4.18 -8.51
C ARG A 380 2.11 4.42 -8.03
N GLU A 381 1.16 4.06 -8.86
CA GLU A 381 -0.27 4.15 -8.55
C GLU A 381 -0.72 2.89 -7.81
N VAL A 382 -1.58 3.07 -6.83
CA VAL A 382 -2.38 2.00 -6.24
C VAL A 382 -3.83 2.27 -6.58
N VAL A 383 -4.55 1.26 -7.04
CA VAL A 383 -6.00 1.31 -7.18
C VAL A 383 -6.60 0.25 -6.27
N GLY A 384 -7.61 0.64 -5.50
CA GLY A 384 -8.12 -0.17 -4.42
C GLY A 384 -9.50 0.22 -3.94
N TYR A 385 -9.98 -0.47 -2.91
CA TYR A 385 -11.19 -0.08 -2.20
C TYR A 385 -10.79 0.75 -0.98
N ALA A 386 -11.45 1.89 -0.76
CA ALA A 386 -11.24 2.69 0.44
C ALA A 386 -12.57 2.85 1.18
N TYR A 387 -12.63 2.42 2.45
CA TYR A 387 -13.83 2.61 3.25
C TYR A 387 -13.97 4.07 3.69
N SER A 388 -15.14 4.65 3.46
CA SER A 388 -15.46 6.03 3.85
C SER A 388 -16.82 6.09 4.53
N GLN A 389 -16.90 6.79 5.65
CA GLN A 389 -18.17 7.11 6.33
C GLN A 389 -18.77 8.43 5.87
N ASN A 390 -17.99 9.25 5.17
CA ASN A 390 -18.39 10.55 4.69
C ASN A 390 -17.82 10.76 3.30
N GLU A 391 -18.59 10.37 2.29
CA GLU A 391 -18.21 10.48 0.87
C GLU A 391 -17.92 11.91 0.43
N ARG A 392 -18.38 12.94 1.17
CA ARG A 392 -18.02 14.33 0.88
C ARG A 392 -16.58 14.66 1.29
N LEU A 393 -16.13 14.15 2.44
CA LEU A 393 -14.80 14.44 3.01
C LEU A 393 -13.73 13.46 2.56
N ARG A 394 -14.13 12.22 2.29
CA ARG A 394 -13.29 11.12 1.81
C ARG A 394 -13.98 10.52 0.59
N PRO A 395 -13.97 11.24 -0.55
CA PRO A 395 -14.69 10.81 -1.73
C PRO A 395 -14.01 9.63 -2.39
N LEU A 396 -14.82 8.80 -3.05
CA LEU A 396 -14.40 7.70 -3.88
C LEU A 396 -14.69 8.13 -5.32
N SER A 397 -13.67 8.06 -6.17
CA SER A 397 -13.75 8.73 -7.48
C SER A 397 -13.70 7.81 -8.68
N PHE A 398 -13.42 6.54 -8.45
CA PHE A 398 -13.30 5.57 -9.50
C PHE A 398 -14.57 4.73 -9.52
N THR A 399 -15.48 5.03 -10.44
CA THR A 399 -16.58 4.12 -10.78
C THR A 399 -16.12 3.21 -11.91
N ALA A 400 -15.52 2.06 -11.57
CA ALA A 400 -15.44 1.00 -12.57
C ALA A 400 -16.86 0.48 -12.79
N GLN A 401 -17.62 1.16 -13.66
CA GLN A 401 -18.92 0.68 -14.15
C GLN A 401 -19.82 0.19 -12.98
N GLY A 402 -20.00 1.04 -11.96
CA GLY A 402 -20.81 0.74 -10.76
C GLY A 402 -20.05 0.28 -9.50
N ASP A 403 -18.73 0.07 -9.54
CA ASP A 403 -17.92 -0.15 -8.33
C ASP A 403 -17.24 1.12 -7.85
N LEU A 404 -17.40 1.49 -6.58
CA LEU A 404 -16.68 2.62 -5.95
C LEU A 404 -15.28 2.19 -5.50
N LEU A 405 -14.26 2.59 -6.25
CA LEU A 405 -12.85 2.42 -5.91
C LEU A 405 -12.17 3.79 -5.70
N HIS A 406 -10.94 3.72 -5.22
CA HIS A 406 -10.08 4.85 -4.95
C HIS A 406 -8.68 4.60 -5.52
N ALA A 407 -7.98 5.68 -5.84
CA ALA A 407 -6.61 5.65 -6.32
C ALA A 407 -5.76 6.58 -5.45
N TRP A 408 -4.58 6.10 -5.07
CA TRP A 408 -3.61 6.85 -4.28
C TRP A 408 -2.18 6.47 -4.69
N PRO A 409 -1.21 7.38 -4.53
CA PRO A 409 0.17 7.12 -4.88
C PRO A 409 0.94 6.37 -3.79
N GLN A 410 1.98 5.66 -4.22
CA GLN A 410 3.10 5.25 -3.39
C GLN A 410 4.40 5.85 -3.93
N PHE A 411 5.32 6.23 -3.05
CA PHE A 411 6.69 6.59 -3.41
C PHE A 411 7.69 5.65 -2.73
N TRP A 412 8.87 5.49 -3.32
CA TRP A 412 9.91 4.63 -2.80
C TRP A 412 10.83 5.36 -1.81
N ASP A 413 10.98 4.81 -0.62
CA ASP A 413 12.00 5.16 0.37
C ASP A 413 13.01 4.01 0.50
N ASP A 414 14.31 4.31 0.51
CA ASP A 414 15.35 3.28 0.52
C ASP A 414 15.47 2.49 1.83
N LYS A 415 14.91 3.03 2.92
CA LYS A 415 14.89 2.38 4.24
C LYS A 415 13.56 1.66 4.48
N LEU A 416 12.45 2.27 4.09
CA LEU A 416 11.10 1.81 4.42
C LEU A 416 10.39 1.07 3.27
N GLY A 417 10.92 1.15 2.05
CA GLY A 417 10.31 0.59 0.84
C GLY A 417 9.21 1.51 0.29
N TRP A 418 8.16 0.92 -0.30
CA TRP A 418 7.01 1.70 -0.78
C TRP A 418 6.25 2.34 0.39
N ILE A 419 6.12 3.66 0.39
CA ILE A 419 5.32 4.44 1.32
C ILE A 419 4.04 4.89 0.64
N GLN A 420 2.90 4.71 1.29
CA GLN A 420 1.59 5.16 0.79
C GLN A 420 1.25 6.54 1.32
N VAL A 421 0.71 7.40 0.45
CA VAL A 421 0.15 8.70 0.83
C VAL A 421 -1.12 8.95 0.05
N ASP A 422 -2.02 9.80 0.55
CA ASP A 422 -3.27 10.13 -0.17
C ASP A 422 -3.51 11.64 -0.25
N PRO A 423 -3.02 12.29 -1.32
CA PRO A 423 -3.20 13.73 -1.49
C PRO A 423 -4.66 14.12 -1.76
N THR A 424 -5.51 13.19 -2.20
CA THR A 424 -6.94 13.42 -2.43
C THR A 424 -7.65 13.64 -1.11
N TRP A 425 -7.52 12.68 -0.18
CA TRP A 425 -8.14 12.79 1.13
C TRP A 425 -7.47 13.86 1.99
N GLY A 426 -6.18 14.13 1.80
CA GLY A 426 -5.52 15.30 2.37
C GLY A 426 -6.22 16.62 2.00
N SER A 427 -6.61 16.77 0.74
CA SER A 427 -7.32 17.96 0.23
C SER A 427 -8.76 18.05 0.74
N THR A 428 -9.53 16.95 0.67
CA THR A 428 -10.98 16.97 0.91
C THR A 428 -11.40 16.86 2.38
N SER A 429 -10.50 16.39 3.26
CA SER A 429 -10.80 16.18 4.68
C SER A 429 -10.68 17.45 5.55
N GLY A 430 -10.35 18.61 4.96
CA GLY A 430 -10.21 19.86 5.70
C GLY A 430 -8.89 19.98 6.48
N GLY A 431 -7.83 19.31 6.01
CA GLY A 431 -6.47 19.41 6.55
C GLY A 431 -6.05 18.27 7.47
N LEU A 432 -6.68 17.09 7.38
CA LEU A 432 -6.08 15.89 7.97
C LEU A 432 -4.85 15.50 7.15
N ASP A 433 -3.80 15.10 7.86
CA ASP A 433 -2.56 14.67 7.23
C ASP A 433 -2.66 13.20 6.81
N TYR A 434 -2.66 12.96 5.49
CA TYR A 434 -2.60 11.63 4.85
C TYR A 434 -1.23 11.36 4.21
N PHE A 435 -0.21 12.14 4.57
CA PHE A 435 1.18 11.87 4.23
C PHE A 435 1.84 11.00 5.31
N ASP A 436 1.79 11.45 6.57
CA ASP A 436 2.40 10.74 7.70
C ASP A 436 1.44 9.73 8.37
N LYS A 437 0.13 9.86 8.09
CA LYS A 437 -0.94 9.05 8.68
C LYS A 437 -1.82 8.44 7.60
N MET A 438 -1.31 7.41 6.95
CA MET A 438 -2.17 6.50 6.20
C MET A 438 -3.08 5.74 7.18
N ASP A 439 -4.28 5.34 6.75
CA ASP A 439 -5.30 4.75 7.62
C ASP A 439 -5.47 3.23 7.42
N PHE A 440 -6.45 2.66 8.14
CA PHE A 440 -6.82 1.25 8.06
C PHE A 440 -7.93 0.94 7.04
N ASN A 441 -8.31 1.92 6.23
CA ASN A 441 -9.47 1.84 5.34
C ASN A 441 -9.10 1.52 3.90
N HIS A 442 -7.81 1.55 3.56
CA HIS A 442 -7.31 1.35 2.20
C HIS A 442 -6.91 -0.11 1.92
N ILE A 443 -7.67 -0.75 1.03
CA ILE A 443 -7.40 -2.09 0.52
C ILE A 443 -6.85 -1.98 -0.89
N THR A 444 -5.60 -2.38 -1.08
CA THR A 444 -4.97 -2.50 -2.39
C THR A 444 -5.61 -3.63 -3.19
N LEU A 445 -6.12 -3.32 -4.38
CA LEU A 445 -6.57 -4.31 -5.37
C LEU A 445 -5.52 -4.51 -6.47
N VAL A 446 -4.80 -3.45 -6.84
CA VAL A 446 -3.70 -3.49 -7.83
C VAL A 446 -2.69 -2.36 -7.58
N GLN A 447 -1.44 -2.61 -7.96
CA GLN A 447 -0.31 -1.67 -7.94
C GLN A 447 0.23 -1.50 -9.37
N ARG A 448 0.54 -0.27 -9.77
CA ARG A 448 0.89 0.10 -11.14
C ARG A 448 2.09 1.01 -11.16
N GLY A 449 3.23 0.47 -11.56
CA GLY A 449 4.50 1.18 -11.65
C GLY A 449 5.08 1.16 -13.04
N ALA A 450 5.23 -0.04 -13.58
CA ALA A 450 5.70 -0.28 -14.94
C ALA A 450 4.76 0.25 -16.04
N SER A 451 3.47 0.38 -15.77
CA SER A 451 2.45 0.86 -16.71
C SER A 451 1.43 1.75 -16.00
N SER A 452 1.05 2.85 -16.62
CA SER A 452 0.03 3.79 -16.12
C SER A 452 -1.40 3.30 -16.38
N THR A 453 -1.58 2.10 -16.95
CA THR A 453 -2.90 1.56 -17.30
C THR A 453 -3.14 0.13 -16.85
N THR A 454 -2.08 -0.68 -16.76
CA THR A 454 -2.17 -2.12 -16.53
C THR A 454 -1.33 -2.57 -15.33
N PRO A 455 -1.74 -3.62 -14.61
CA PRO A 455 -2.94 -4.43 -14.86
C PRO A 455 -4.25 -3.75 -14.41
N PHE A 456 -5.39 -4.28 -14.84
CA PHE A 456 -6.71 -3.73 -14.46
C PHE A 456 -7.12 -4.20 -13.06
N PRO A 457 -7.70 -3.34 -12.20
CA PRO A 457 -8.18 -3.74 -10.88
C PRO A 457 -9.40 -4.66 -10.97
N ALA A 458 -9.72 -5.32 -9.85
CA ALA A 458 -11.06 -5.89 -9.67
C ALA A 458 -12.14 -4.81 -9.90
N GLY A 459 -13.30 -5.22 -10.45
CA GLY A 459 -14.35 -4.31 -10.91
C GLY A 459 -14.18 -3.84 -12.37
N SER A 460 -12.99 -3.92 -12.97
CA SER A 460 -12.82 -3.58 -14.41
C SER A 460 -13.26 -4.69 -15.38
N PHE A 461 -13.50 -5.91 -14.88
CA PHE A 461 -13.78 -7.10 -15.69
C PHE A 461 -15.28 -7.35 -15.78
N LYS A 462 -16.03 -6.40 -16.34
CA LYS A 462 -17.49 -6.41 -16.31
C LYS A 462 -18.11 -7.15 -17.49
N LYS A 463 -19.29 -7.70 -17.25
CA LYS A 463 -20.15 -8.20 -18.31
C LYS A 463 -20.80 -7.02 -19.05
N PRO A 464 -20.72 -6.94 -20.40
CA PRO A 464 -21.28 -5.82 -21.16
C PRO A 464 -22.77 -5.54 -20.91
N SER A 465 -23.55 -6.56 -20.54
CA SER A 465 -24.98 -6.42 -20.23
C SER A 465 -25.26 -5.97 -18.79
N GLN A 466 -24.25 -5.79 -17.94
CA GLN A 466 -24.38 -5.54 -16.49
C GLN A 466 -23.38 -4.48 -16.00
N LEU A 467 -23.16 -3.42 -16.79
CA LEU A 467 -22.21 -2.33 -16.50
C LEU A 467 -22.56 -1.46 -15.27
N ASN A 468 -23.66 -1.71 -14.57
CA ASN A 468 -24.02 -1.00 -13.34
C ASN A 468 -23.99 -1.90 -12.11
N LYS A 469 -23.71 -3.20 -12.28
CA LYS A 469 -23.69 -4.16 -11.18
C LYS A 469 -22.40 -4.00 -10.38
N LYS A 470 -22.51 -3.93 -9.06
CA LYS A 470 -21.35 -3.97 -8.15
C LYS A 470 -20.68 -5.34 -8.21
N ASP A 471 -19.40 -5.38 -8.58
CA ASP A 471 -18.59 -6.59 -8.67
C ASP A 471 -17.53 -6.66 -7.56
N VAL A 472 -17.24 -5.56 -6.88
CA VAL A 472 -16.34 -5.48 -5.72
C VAL A 472 -17.16 -5.25 -4.46
N ILE A 473 -17.37 -6.31 -3.67
CA ILE A 473 -18.11 -6.25 -2.42
C ILE A 473 -17.12 -6.40 -1.27
N VAL A 474 -17.11 -5.43 -0.36
CA VAL A 474 -16.23 -5.41 0.82
C VAL A 474 -17.07 -5.08 2.06
N SER A 475 -16.78 -5.73 3.17
CA SER A 475 -17.39 -5.45 4.47
C SER A 475 -16.42 -5.77 5.61
N PHE A 476 -16.64 -5.19 6.79
CA PHE A 476 -15.83 -5.49 7.96
C PHE A 476 -15.98 -6.96 8.41
N ALA A 477 -14.89 -7.52 8.90
CA ALA A 477 -14.88 -8.83 9.56
C ALA A 477 -14.24 -8.70 10.96
N GLN A 478 -14.64 -9.59 11.88
CA GLN A 478 -14.07 -9.64 13.24
C GLN A 478 -12.80 -10.48 13.26
N ASP A 479 -12.82 -11.65 12.65
CA ASP A 479 -11.72 -12.60 12.66
C ASP A 479 -11.39 -13.11 11.25
N LEU A 480 -10.16 -13.59 11.08
CA LEU A 480 -9.78 -14.35 9.90
C LEU A 480 -10.36 -15.78 9.96
N PRO A 481 -10.64 -16.41 8.80
CA PRO A 481 -10.98 -17.83 8.76
C PRO A 481 -9.77 -18.68 9.14
N ASN A 482 -9.98 -19.99 9.30
CA ASN A 482 -8.89 -20.94 9.52
C ASN A 482 -7.85 -20.87 8.38
N ILE A 483 -6.66 -20.38 8.71
CA ILE A 483 -5.56 -20.20 7.77
C ILE A 483 -4.85 -21.53 7.54
N THR A 484 -4.55 -21.85 6.29
CA THR A 484 -3.73 -22.99 5.93
C THR A 484 -2.48 -22.52 5.19
N ASN A 485 -1.32 -23.02 5.61
CA ASN A 485 -0.05 -22.87 4.92
C ASN A 485 0.40 -24.27 4.47
N ALA A 486 0.26 -24.57 3.18
CA ALA A 486 0.46 -25.91 2.65
C ALA A 486 1.15 -25.85 1.28
N PRO A 487 2.49 -25.82 1.25
CA PRO A 487 3.23 -26.05 0.02
C PRO A 487 3.15 -27.53 -0.37
N GLN A 488 2.87 -27.79 -1.64
CA GLN A 488 2.93 -29.11 -2.27
C GLN A 488 4.11 -29.17 -3.22
N LEU A 489 4.96 -30.18 -3.05
CA LEU A 489 6.15 -30.40 -3.86
C LEU A 489 5.96 -31.57 -4.84
N SER A 490 6.52 -31.41 -6.03
CA SER A 490 6.62 -32.48 -7.02
C SER A 490 8.00 -32.44 -7.68
N LEU A 491 8.56 -33.62 -7.91
CA LEU A 491 9.87 -33.80 -8.50
C LEU A 491 9.78 -34.81 -9.65
N ILE A 492 10.10 -34.35 -10.86
CA ILE A 492 10.11 -35.15 -12.08
C ILE A 492 11.58 -35.37 -12.46
N THR A 493 12.01 -36.62 -12.32
CA THR A 493 13.37 -37.09 -12.62
C THR A 493 13.30 -38.48 -13.25
N PRO A 494 14.21 -38.83 -14.17
CA PRO A 494 14.39 -40.22 -14.58
C PRO A 494 14.80 -41.09 -13.37
N GLU A 495 14.27 -42.30 -13.28
CA GLU A 495 14.69 -43.28 -12.26
C GLU A 495 16.12 -43.81 -12.52
N LYS A 496 16.51 -43.87 -13.80
CA LYS A 496 17.83 -44.32 -14.26
C LYS A 496 18.53 -43.19 -15.00
N ILE A 497 19.72 -42.83 -14.51
CA ILE A 497 20.56 -41.78 -15.08
C ILE A 497 21.83 -42.44 -15.63
N ILE A 498 22.18 -42.13 -16.88
CA ILE A 498 23.41 -42.64 -17.48
C ILE A 498 24.56 -41.72 -17.06
N ALA A 499 25.60 -42.31 -16.47
CA ALA A 499 26.76 -41.56 -16.01
C ALA A 499 27.45 -40.82 -17.16
N GLY A 500 27.83 -39.56 -16.92
CA GLY A 500 28.44 -38.67 -17.92
C GLY A 500 27.47 -37.99 -18.89
N ILE A 501 26.18 -38.35 -18.90
CA ILE A 501 25.16 -37.66 -19.71
C ILE A 501 24.44 -36.62 -18.84
N PRO A 502 24.36 -35.35 -19.27
CA PRO A 502 23.58 -34.34 -18.56
C PRO A 502 22.11 -34.75 -18.40
N VAL A 503 21.58 -34.62 -17.18
CA VAL A 503 20.17 -34.91 -16.88
C VAL A 503 19.46 -33.64 -16.44
N LYS A 504 18.23 -33.47 -16.95
CA LYS A 504 17.32 -32.40 -16.55
C LYS A 504 16.37 -32.91 -15.47
N ILE A 505 16.38 -32.26 -14.32
CA ILE A 505 15.47 -32.51 -13.20
C ILE A 505 14.51 -31.32 -13.10
N LEU A 506 13.21 -31.60 -13.08
CA LEU A 506 12.17 -30.59 -12.92
C LEU A 506 11.60 -30.67 -11.51
N ALA A 507 11.77 -29.59 -10.75
CA ALA A 507 11.12 -29.42 -9.46
C ALA A 507 9.92 -28.48 -9.64
N GLN A 508 8.82 -28.78 -8.98
CA GLN A 508 7.61 -27.98 -9.00
C GLN A 508 7.14 -27.75 -7.56
N ILE A 509 6.74 -26.51 -7.29
CA ILE A 509 6.14 -26.10 -6.03
C ILE A 509 4.76 -25.54 -6.36
N LYS A 510 3.75 -25.97 -5.62
CA LYS A 510 2.39 -25.42 -5.67
C LYS A 510 1.98 -24.97 -4.27
N ASN A 511 1.33 -23.82 -4.17
CA ASN A 511 0.68 -23.43 -2.92
C ASN A 511 -0.80 -23.84 -2.96
N ILE A 512 -1.17 -24.79 -2.11
CA ILE A 512 -2.55 -25.28 -1.95
C ILE A 512 -3.21 -24.73 -0.67
N GLY A 513 -2.50 -23.89 0.09
CA GLY A 513 -3.03 -23.20 1.26
C GLY A 513 -3.82 -21.93 0.92
N SER A 514 -4.42 -21.32 1.95
CA SER A 514 -5.23 -20.10 1.83
C SER A 514 -4.42 -18.80 1.95
N THR A 515 -3.13 -18.87 2.28
CA THR A 515 -2.24 -17.69 2.42
C THR A 515 -1.00 -17.81 1.54
N SER A 516 -0.39 -16.66 1.21
CA SER A 516 0.87 -16.64 0.47
C SER A 516 2.04 -17.14 1.30
N ILE A 517 2.93 -17.89 0.65
CA ILE A 517 4.22 -18.28 1.22
C ILE A 517 5.26 -17.25 0.77
N ILE A 518 5.90 -16.58 1.73
CA ILE A 518 6.81 -15.45 1.47
C ILE A 518 8.26 -15.89 1.68
N SER A 519 9.11 -15.60 0.70
CA SER A 519 10.57 -15.71 0.78
C SER A 519 11.08 -17.08 1.26
N GLY A 520 10.64 -18.15 0.60
CA GLY A 520 11.14 -19.50 0.81
C GLY A 520 12.32 -19.84 -0.11
N MET A 521 13.29 -20.57 0.44
CA MET A 521 14.37 -21.18 -0.33
C MET A 521 13.93 -22.59 -0.78
N LEU A 522 13.98 -22.85 -2.09
CA LEU A 522 13.86 -24.20 -2.62
C LEU A 522 15.24 -24.84 -2.59
N ILE A 523 15.36 -25.96 -1.89
CA ILE A 523 16.62 -26.66 -1.70
C ILE A 523 16.51 -28.02 -2.40
N LEU A 524 17.42 -28.27 -3.34
CA LEU A 524 17.56 -29.57 -3.99
C LEU A 524 18.91 -30.19 -3.62
N GLU A 525 18.88 -31.35 -2.97
CA GLU A 525 20.06 -32.05 -2.51
C GLU A 525 20.24 -33.41 -3.20
N SER A 526 21.49 -33.74 -3.50
CA SER A 526 21.90 -35.05 -4.01
C SER A 526 23.37 -35.28 -3.70
N ASN A 527 23.72 -36.52 -3.34
CA ASN A 527 25.11 -36.89 -3.07
C ASN A 527 25.86 -37.29 -4.34
N ALA A 528 25.17 -37.84 -5.34
CA ALA A 528 25.76 -38.45 -6.52
C ALA A 528 25.77 -37.56 -7.78
N LEU A 529 25.00 -36.47 -7.81
CA LEU A 529 25.02 -35.46 -8.87
C LEU A 529 26.16 -34.45 -8.63
N ALA A 530 26.86 -34.07 -9.69
CA ALA A 530 27.99 -33.14 -9.71
C ALA A 530 27.53 -31.69 -9.49
N GLY A 531 28.34 -30.91 -8.77
CA GLY A 531 28.02 -29.57 -8.27
C GLY A 531 28.09 -29.49 -6.74
N ASN A 532 27.70 -28.36 -6.18
CA ASN A 532 27.48 -28.22 -4.74
C ASN A 532 26.46 -29.28 -4.30
N LYS A 533 26.68 -29.88 -3.11
CA LYS A 533 25.81 -30.90 -2.50
C LYS A 533 24.33 -30.48 -2.43
N SER A 534 24.08 -29.18 -2.45
CA SER A 534 22.78 -28.54 -2.42
C SER A 534 22.73 -27.41 -3.45
N GLN A 535 21.64 -27.35 -4.22
CA GLN A 535 21.27 -26.22 -5.07
C GLN A 535 20.16 -25.44 -4.36
N ILE A 536 20.40 -24.16 -4.12
CA ILE A 536 19.47 -23.28 -3.40
C ILE A 536 18.92 -22.25 -4.38
N THR A 537 17.60 -22.19 -4.52
CA THR A 537 16.90 -21.25 -5.39
C THR A 537 15.90 -20.43 -4.59
N GLU A 538 15.97 -19.11 -4.70
CA GLU A 538 14.97 -18.22 -4.12
C GLU A 538 13.66 -18.28 -4.90
N VAL A 539 12.55 -18.55 -4.22
CA VAL A 539 11.23 -18.70 -4.86
C VAL A 539 10.45 -17.37 -4.91
N GLY A 540 10.78 -16.41 -4.05
CA GLY A 540 9.99 -15.19 -3.85
C GLY A 540 8.61 -15.48 -3.24
N ILE A 541 7.62 -14.65 -3.55
CA ILE A 541 6.24 -14.83 -3.08
C ILE A 541 5.54 -15.92 -3.90
N LEU A 542 4.82 -16.82 -3.22
CA LEU A 542 4.02 -17.90 -3.78
C LEU A 542 2.55 -17.77 -3.29
N PRO A 543 1.68 -17.07 -4.04
CA PRO A 543 0.27 -16.86 -3.67
C PRO A 543 -0.56 -18.13 -3.56
N PRO A 544 -1.74 -18.13 -2.91
CA PRO A 544 -2.71 -19.23 -3.02
C PRO A 544 -2.98 -19.58 -4.49
N PHE A 545 -3.13 -20.88 -4.80
CA PHE A 545 -3.34 -21.40 -6.17
C PHE A 545 -2.17 -21.18 -7.14
N SER A 546 -1.02 -20.67 -6.68
CA SER A 546 0.15 -20.51 -7.53
C SER A 546 0.96 -21.80 -7.68
N LYS A 547 1.66 -21.90 -8.80
CA LYS A 547 2.59 -22.98 -9.15
C LYS A 547 3.83 -22.38 -9.83
N LYS A 548 5.01 -22.81 -9.39
CA LYS A 548 6.31 -22.48 -10.00
C LYS A 548 7.07 -23.76 -10.34
N GLU A 549 7.79 -23.72 -11.46
CA GLU A 549 8.62 -24.82 -11.95
C GLU A 549 10.07 -24.36 -12.07
N PHE A 550 10.98 -25.22 -11.62
CA PHE A 550 12.41 -24.98 -11.63
C PHE A 550 13.08 -26.13 -12.37
N SER A 551 14.00 -25.79 -13.27
CA SER A 551 14.75 -26.75 -14.06
C SER A 551 16.20 -26.74 -13.65
N TYR A 552 16.69 -27.89 -13.20
CA TYR A 552 18.08 -28.08 -12.83
C TYR A 552 18.74 -29.04 -13.81
N ASN A 553 19.90 -28.65 -14.32
CA ASN A 553 20.72 -29.50 -15.18
C ASN A 553 21.90 -30.01 -14.38
N PHE A 554 22.03 -31.33 -14.26
CA PHE A 554 23.09 -31.97 -13.51
C PHE A 554 23.94 -32.88 -14.39
N GLN A 555 25.18 -33.05 -14.00
CA GLN A 555 26.04 -34.14 -14.45
C GLN A 555 26.27 -35.10 -13.29
N THR A 556 26.79 -36.31 -13.53
CA THR A 556 27.07 -37.27 -12.46
C THR A 556 28.49 -37.08 -11.92
N LYS A 557 28.72 -37.23 -10.61
CA LYS A 557 30.07 -37.12 -10.02
C LYS A 557 31.02 -38.24 -10.44
N SER A 558 30.50 -39.46 -10.55
CA SER A 558 31.24 -40.64 -10.97
C SER A 558 30.76 -41.10 -12.33
N SER A 559 31.71 -41.46 -13.21
CA SER A 559 31.43 -42.01 -14.54
C SER A 559 31.54 -43.54 -14.59
N PHE A 560 32.08 -44.16 -13.54
CA PHE A 560 32.57 -45.54 -13.60
C PHE A 560 31.89 -46.51 -12.63
N SER A 561 31.19 -46.02 -11.61
CA SER A 561 30.49 -46.87 -10.64
C SER A 561 28.98 -46.73 -10.73
N LYS A 562 28.27 -47.84 -10.53
CA LYS A 562 26.82 -47.79 -10.30
C LYS A 562 26.58 -47.18 -8.92
N VAL A 563 25.79 -46.11 -8.86
CA VAL A 563 25.51 -45.40 -7.61
C VAL A 563 24.00 -45.34 -7.40
N PHE A 564 23.57 -45.66 -6.18
CA PHE A 564 22.21 -45.41 -5.73
C PHE A 564 22.21 -44.12 -4.92
N ASP A 565 21.29 -43.22 -5.23
CA ASP A 565 21.16 -41.95 -4.51
C ASP A 565 19.69 -41.56 -4.37
N VAL A 566 19.42 -40.60 -3.50
CA VAL A 566 18.08 -40.05 -3.29
C VAL A 566 18.16 -38.55 -3.51
N ILE A 567 17.39 -38.05 -4.47
CA ILE A 567 17.22 -36.62 -4.64
C ILE A 567 16.19 -36.14 -3.65
N LEU A 568 16.57 -35.15 -2.85
CA LEU A 568 15.73 -34.54 -1.84
C LEU A 568 15.36 -33.12 -2.27
N LEU A 569 14.07 -32.81 -2.29
CA LEU A 569 13.56 -31.47 -2.53
C LEU A 569 12.85 -30.99 -1.28
N SER A 570 13.26 -29.85 -0.73
CA SER A 570 12.61 -29.23 0.43
C SER A 570 12.28 -27.76 0.18
N PHE A 571 11.18 -27.31 0.78
CA PHE A 571 10.69 -25.94 0.73
C PHE A 571 9.75 -25.68 1.92
N ALA A 572 10.08 -24.67 2.72
CA ALA A 572 9.43 -24.45 4.02
C ALA A 572 9.41 -25.77 4.82
N ASP A 573 8.25 -26.18 5.33
CA ASP A 573 8.10 -27.41 6.12
C ASP A 573 7.80 -28.66 5.24
N ALA A 574 7.73 -28.51 3.91
CA ALA A 574 7.47 -29.61 3.00
C ALA A 574 8.76 -30.21 2.44
N GLN A 575 8.76 -31.54 2.28
CA GLN A 575 9.86 -32.29 1.71
C GLN A 575 9.34 -33.46 0.87
N ILE A 576 10.01 -33.73 -0.25
CA ILE A 576 9.77 -34.92 -1.07
C ILE A 576 11.11 -35.52 -1.50
N SER A 577 11.16 -36.84 -1.59
CA SER A 577 12.34 -37.56 -2.05
C SER A 577 12.02 -38.44 -3.26
N LYS A 578 13.00 -38.59 -4.16
CA LYS A 578 12.94 -39.51 -5.30
C LYS A 578 14.22 -40.34 -5.39
N PRO A 579 14.14 -41.68 -5.35
CA PRO A 579 15.29 -42.52 -5.56
C PRO A 579 15.73 -42.46 -7.02
N ILE A 580 17.05 -42.45 -7.23
CA ILE A 580 17.67 -42.52 -8.55
C ILE A 580 18.77 -43.57 -8.57
N THR A 581 18.97 -44.18 -9.73
CA THR A 581 20.10 -45.08 -9.98
C THR A 581 20.95 -44.52 -11.10
N ILE A 582 22.21 -44.25 -10.81
CA ILE A 582 23.21 -43.85 -11.81
C ILE A 582 23.88 -45.12 -12.33
N THR A 583 23.82 -45.35 -13.64
CA THR A 583 24.46 -46.49 -14.31
C THR A 583 25.59 -46.00 -15.21
N PRO A 584 26.79 -46.60 -15.14
CA PRO A 584 27.89 -46.27 -16.03
C PRO A 584 27.55 -46.52 -17.50
N LEU A 585 28.06 -45.66 -18.39
CA LEU A 585 27.82 -45.77 -19.84
C LEU A 585 28.27 -47.12 -20.41
N TYR A 586 29.38 -47.68 -19.91
CA TYR A 586 29.89 -48.98 -20.38
C TYR A 586 28.92 -50.14 -20.09
N PHE A 587 27.96 -50.00 -19.18
CA PHE A 587 26.98 -51.05 -18.90
C PHE A 587 25.96 -51.21 -20.05
N LEU A 588 25.75 -50.15 -20.84
CA LEU A 588 24.95 -50.22 -22.07
C LEU A 588 25.71 -50.90 -23.21
N ILE A 589 27.03 -50.62 -23.30
CA ILE A 589 27.95 -51.21 -24.28
C ILE A 589 28.27 -52.67 -23.93
N ALA A 590 28.35 -53.03 -22.65
CA ALA A 590 28.56 -54.40 -22.20
C ALA A 590 27.27 -55.24 -22.11
N SER A 591 26.14 -54.72 -22.64
CA SER A 591 24.89 -55.47 -22.65
C SER A 591 25.03 -56.75 -23.50
N LYS A 592 24.39 -57.85 -23.09
CA LYS A 592 24.43 -59.12 -23.84
C LYS A 592 24.06 -58.93 -25.31
N LEU A 593 23.08 -58.06 -25.60
CA LEU A 593 22.66 -57.72 -26.96
C LEU A 593 23.75 -57.00 -27.76
N PHE A 594 24.45 -56.03 -27.17
CA PHE A 594 25.55 -55.36 -27.85
C PHE A 594 26.73 -56.31 -28.09
N LEU A 595 27.10 -57.14 -27.10
CA LEU A 595 28.14 -58.15 -27.27
C LEU A 595 27.78 -59.18 -28.35
N ILE A 596 26.54 -59.65 -28.39
CA ILE A 596 26.04 -60.53 -29.47
C ILE A 596 26.12 -59.82 -30.83
N SER A 597 25.71 -58.55 -30.91
CA SER A 597 25.76 -57.77 -32.15
C SER A 597 27.20 -57.51 -32.60
N LEU A 598 28.12 -57.25 -31.67
CA LEU A 598 29.55 -57.08 -31.92
C LEU A 598 30.17 -58.38 -32.42
N VAL A 599 29.83 -59.52 -31.79
CA VAL A 599 30.25 -60.85 -32.24
C VAL A 599 29.72 -61.12 -33.65
N PHE A 600 28.46 -60.83 -33.94
CA PHE A 600 27.89 -60.96 -35.29
C PHE A 600 28.59 -60.06 -36.31
N ALA A 601 28.86 -58.80 -35.97
CA ALA A 601 29.58 -57.88 -36.84
C ALA A 601 31.02 -58.37 -37.11
N LEU A 602 31.73 -58.83 -36.08
CA LEU A 602 33.05 -59.48 -36.23
C LEU A 602 32.98 -60.73 -37.11
N LEU A 603 31.94 -61.55 -36.94
CA LEU A 603 31.74 -62.75 -37.76
C LEU A 603 31.51 -62.39 -39.22
N ILE A 604 30.70 -61.36 -39.50
CA ILE A 604 30.47 -60.82 -40.86
C ILE A 604 31.78 -60.29 -41.45
N ILE A 605 32.57 -59.55 -40.68
CA ILE A 605 33.88 -59.03 -41.11
C ILE A 605 34.84 -60.18 -41.44
N ILE A 606 34.92 -61.20 -40.58
CA ILE A 606 35.77 -62.38 -40.78
C ILE A 606 35.32 -63.16 -42.02
N VAL A 607 34.02 -63.43 -42.17
CA VAL A 607 33.47 -64.10 -43.35
C VAL A 607 33.76 -63.28 -44.61
N GLY A 608 33.60 -61.95 -44.56
CA GLY A 608 33.95 -61.05 -45.64
C GLY A 608 35.44 -61.09 -46.02
N LEU A 609 36.34 -61.09 -45.03
CA LEU A 609 37.79 -61.20 -45.24
C LEU A 609 38.20 -62.57 -45.80
N VAL A 610 37.58 -63.66 -45.34
CA VAL A 610 37.79 -65.00 -45.89
C VAL A 610 37.33 -65.09 -47.33
N LEU A 611 36.14 -64.56 -47.64
CA LEU A 611 35.62 -64.49 -49.01
C LEU A 611 36.52 -63.62 -49.90
N TYR A 612 36.96 -62.46 -49.41
CA TYR A 612 37.90 -61.58 -50.12
C TYR A 612 39.23 -62.28 -50.42
N LYS A 613 39.81 -62.97 -49.44
CA LYS A 613 41.04 -63.76 -49.63
C LYS A 613 40.84 -64.91 -50.63
N LYS A 614 39.69 -65.60 -50.58
CA LYS A 614 39.36 -66.70 -51.48
C LYS A 614 39.12 -66.22 -52.92
N LEU A 615 38.56 -65.02 -53.09
CA LEU A 615 38.35 -64.37 -54.39
C LEU A 615 39.64 -63.77 -54.98
N HIS A 616 40.62 -63.41 -54.15
CA HIS A 616 41.92 -62.89 -54.62
C HIS A 616 43.06 -63.91 -54.69
N GLN A 617 42.90 -65.12 -54.15
CA GLN A 617 43.88 -66.21 -54.34
C GLN A 617 43.76 -66.94 -55.69
N THR A 618 42.82 -66.55 -56.57
CA THR A 618 42.58 -67.18 -57.88
C THR A 618 43.13 -66.38 -59.07
N LYS A 619 44.23 -65.62 -58.90
CA LYS A 619 44.99 -65.06 -60.04
C LYS A 619 46.50 -65.11 -59.82
N VAL A 620 47.10 -66.27 -60.10
CA VAL A 620 48.45 -66.35 -60.68
C VAL A 620 48.44 -67.45 -61.75
N PRO A 621 48.55 -67.13 -63.06
CA PRO A 621 48.72 -68.14 -64.09
C PRO A 621 50.19 -68.57 -64.14
N LYS A 622 50.47 -69.87 -63.96
CA LYS A 622 51.77 -70.45 -64.36
C LYS A 622 51.72 -70.80 -65.84
N THR A 623 52.56 -70.13 -66.61
CA THR A 623 52.86 -70.41 -68.02
C THR A 623 54.03 -71.38 -68.13
N LYS A 624 53.92 -72.32 -69.09
CA LYS A 624 54.98 -73.04 -69.87
C LYS A 624 55.88 -74.05 -69.12
N ASP A 625 56.38 -75.14 -69.71
CA ASP A 625 56.12 -75.97 -70.91
C ASP A 625 57.18 -77.12 -70.87
N LEU A 626 56.93 -78.24 -71.59
CA LEU A 626 57.87 -79.22 -72.16
C LEU A 626 58.61 -80.24 -71.25
N LEU A 627 58.11 -81.49 -71.24
CA LEU A 627 58.70 -82.66 -71.94
C LEU A 627 57.71 -83.85 -71.92
#